data_AF-A0A0F9EQM3-F1
#
_entry.id   AF-A0A0F9EQM3-F1
#
_cell.length_a   1.000
_cell.length_b   1.000
_cell.length_c   1.000
_cell.angle_alpha   90.00
_cell.angle_beta   90.00
_cell.angle_gamma   90.00
#
_symmetry.space_group_name_H-M   'P 1'
#
loop_
_entity.id
_entity.type
_entity.pdbx_description
1 polymer ?
#
loop_
_entity_poly.entity_id
_entity_poly.type
_entity_poly.pdbx_seq_one_letter_code
_entity_poly.pdbx_strand_id
1 'polypeptide(L)'
;MVNVSQLIVQSNVAIPDHYVCPQGKVIPFTKVFSDHRTGTKKKEYRARKHVCLGCPIREQCLGKSAQEKKFSVTYYRDEYERNIARVNGPQGRYMKGKRQSTVEPVFGTLTQFMGLRKINTIGLA
;
A
#
# COMPACT_ATOMS: atom_id res chain seq x y z
N MET A 1 -10.46 -18.01 14.19
CA MET A 1 -9.58 -16.98 13.63
C MET A 1 -9.58 -17.15 12.12
N VAL A 2 -10.53 -16.50 11.43
CA VAL A 2 -10.82 -16.82 10.03
C VAL A 2 -9.96 -15.95 9.11
N ASN A 3 -9.16 -16.64 8.31
CA ASN A 3 -8.25 -16.16 7.28
C ASN A 3 -8.98 -15.22 6.30
N VAL A 4 -8.52 -13.97 6.17
CA VAL A 4 -9.06 -12.96 5.22
C VAL A 4 -8.50 -13.18 3.80
N SER A 5 -8.43 -14.44 3.35
CA SER A 5 -7.78 -14.81 2.08
C SER A 5 -8.69 -15.56 1.12
N GLN A 6 -10.00 -15.62 1.37
CA GLN A 6 -10.94 -16.25 0.44
C GLN A 6 -12.12 -15.32 0.19
N LEU A 7 -12.05 -14.61 -0.93
CA LEU A 7 -13.20 -14.18 -1.75
C LEU A 7 -12.63 -13.59 -3.05
N ILE A 8 -12.07 -14.45 -3.90
CA ILE A 8 -11.89 -14.16 -5.32
C ILE A 8 -12.35 -15.40 -6.08
N VAL A 9 -13.65 -15.44 -6.40
CA VAL A 9 -14.22 -16.37 -7.37
C VAL A 9 -14.52 -15.56 -8.63
N GLN A 10 -13.77 -15.88 -9.68
CA GLN A 10 -14.14 -15.97 -11.10
C GLN A 10 -15.26 -15.06 -11.62
N SER A 11 -14.90 -14.11 -12.49
CA SER A 11 -15.75 -13.67 -13.63
C SER A 11 -14.97 -12.73 -14.57
N ASN A 12 -14.81 -13.13 -15.83
CA ASN A 12 -14.32 -12.31 -16.93
C ASN A 12 -15.36 -11.22 -17.29
N VAL A 13 -15.35 -10.10 -16.58
CA VAL A 13 -16.12 -8.89 -16.89
C VAL A 13 -15.22 -7.70 -16.56
N ALA A 14 -15.25 -6.63 -17.38
CA ALA A 14 -14.57 -5.38 -17.06
C ALA A 14 -15.21 -4.76 -15.79
N ILE A 15 -14.71 -5.16 -14.63
CA ILE A 15 -15.21 -4.71 -13.33
C ILE A 15 -14.78 -3.25 -13.17
N PRO A 16 -15.70 -2.29 -12.96
CA PRO A 16 -15.30 -0.94 -12.60
C PRO A 16 -14.47 -1.00 -11.31
N ASP A 17 -13.27 -0.42 -11.29
CA ASP A 17 -12.39 -0.36 -10.12
C ASP A 17 -13.20 0.13 -8.90
N HIS A 18 -13.56 -0.79 -7.99
CA HIS A 18 -14.35 -0.46 -6.82
C HIS A 18 -13.79 -1.17 -5.59
N TYR A 19 -13.89 -0.51 -4.45
CA TYR A 19 -13.48 -1.09 -3.17
C TYR A 19 -14.71 -1.44 -2.35
N VAL A 20 -14.64 -2.57 -1.64
CA VAL A 20 -15.70 -3.01 -0.74
C VAL A 20 -15.30 -2.67 0.69
N CYS A 21 -16.14 -1.92 1.38
CA CYS A 21 -16.03 -1.64 2.80
C CYS A 21 -16.26 -2.93 3.60
N PRO A 22 -15.70 -3.11 4.81
CA PRO A 22 -16.01 -4.25 5.69
C PRO A 22 -17.50 -4.48 5.96
N GLN A 23 -18.33 -3.44 5.78
CA GLN A 23 -19.79 -3.50 5.91
C GLN A 23 -20.51 -3.83 4.59
N GLY A 24 -19.80 -4.32 3.56
CA GLY A 24 -20.36 -4.72 2.26
C GLY A 24 -20.70 -3.56 1.31
N LYS A 25 -20.39 -2.31 1.68
CA LYS A 25 -20.72 -1.12 0.87
C LYS A 25 -19.66 -0.87 -0.21
N VAL A 26 -20.11 -0.56 -1.43
CA VAL A 26 -19.25 -0.31 -2.59
C VAL A 26 -18.77 1.15 -2.59
N ILE A 27 -17.46 1.35 -2.75
CA ILE A 27 -16.81 2.66 -2.88
C ILE A 27 -16.35 2.81 -4.34
N PRO A 28 -16.96 3.74 -5.09
CA PRO A 28 -16.65 3.91 -6.50
C PRO A 28 -15.31 4.64 -6.71
N PHE A 29 -14.66 4.31 -7.84
CA PHE A 29 -13.56 5.09 -8.37
C PHE A 29 -14.04 6.52 -8.69
N THR A 30 -13.24 7.52 -8.30
CA THR A 30 -13.58 8.93 -8.53
C THR A 30 -12.72 9.56 -9.60
N LYS A 31 -11.39 9.54 -9.45
CA LYS A 31 -10.47 10.15 -10.41
C LYS A 31 -9.05 9.63 -10.27
N VAL A 32 -8.25 9.75 -11.32
CA VAL A 32 -6.77 9.68 -11.22
C VAL A 32 -6.26 11.09 -10.96
N PHE A 33 -5.40 11.25 -9.95
CA PHE A 33 -4.69 12.50 -9.70
C PHE A 33 -3.20 12.26 -9.65
N SER A 34 -2.42 13.26 -10.05
CA SER A 34 -0.98 13.28 -9.82
C SER A 34 -0.73 14.03 -8.51
N ASP A 35 0.04 13.42 -7.62
CA ASP A 35 0.45 14.04 -6.37
C ASP A 35 1.31 15.29 -6.66
N HIS A 36 0.90 16.46 -6.19
CA HIS A 36 1.59 17.73 -6.47
C HIS A 36 3.05 17.74 -6.01
N ARG A 37 3.40 16.97 -4.96
CA ARG A 37 4.77 16.96 -4.41
C ARG A 37 5.68 15.95 -5.09
N THR A 38 5.15 14.82 -5.55
CA THR A 38 5.97 13.70 -6.06
C THR A 38 5.73 13.40 -7.54
N GLY A 39 4.75 14.04 -8.19
CA GLY A 39 4.35 13.74 -9.56
C GLY A 39 3.74 12.35 -9.76
N THR A 40 3.64 11.54 -8.70
CA THR A 40 3.20 10.15 -8.77
C THR A 40 1.71 10.07 -9.09
N LYS A 41 1.35 9.25 -10.09
CA LYS A 41 -0.05 8.97 -10.44
C LYS A 41 -0.71 8.09 -9.38
N LYS A 42 -1.85 8.54 -8.86
CA LYS A 42 -2.66 7.85 -7.85
C LYS A 42 -4.13 7.83 -8.28
N LYS A 43 -4.81 6.73 -8.01
CA LYS A 43 -6.26 6.58 -8.12
C LYS A 43 -6.90 7.05 -6.79
N GLU A 44 -7.92 7.90 -6.86
CA GLU A 44 -8.69 8.36 -5.71
C GLU A 44 -10.06 7.70 -5.69
N TYR A 45 -10.44 7.21 -4.52
CA TYR A 45 -11.72 6.58 -4.22
C TYR A 45 -12.41 7.36 -3.11
N ARG A 46 -13.70 7.66 -3.30
CA ARG A 46 -14.48 8.48 -2.38
C ARG A 46 -15.80 7.80 -2.04
N ALA A 47 -16.00 7.50 -0.76
CA ALA A 47 -17.29 7.11 -0.23
C ALA A 47 -18.06 8.38 0.18
N ARG A 48 -19.16 8.64 -0.51
CA ARG A 48 -20.06 9.78 -0.20
C ARG A 48 -20.67 9.62 1.18
N LYS A 49 -21.06 10.74 1.81
CA LYS A 49 -21.65 10.76 3.15
C LYS A 49 -22.80 9.76 3.33
N HIS A 50 -23.67 9.62 2.34
CA HIS A 50 -24.83 8.71 2.42
C HIS A 50 -24.44 7.24 2.59
N VAL A 51 -23.31 6.82 2.04
CA VAL A 51 -22.80 5.45 2.18
C VAL A 51 -22.39 5.20 3.64
N CYS A 52 -21.89 6.20 4.34
CA CYS A 52 -21.39 6.09 5.72
C CYS A 52 -22.41 6.53 6.79
N LEU A 53 -23.62 6.98 6.43
CA LEU A 53 -24.68 7.28 7.38
C LEU A 53 -25.15 5.98 8.08
N GLY A 54 -25.30 6.01 9.40
CA GLY A 54 -25.78 4.86 10.20
C GLY A 54 -24.82 3.66 10.27
N CYS A 55 -23.55 3.83 9.93
CA CYS A 55 -22.57 2.74 9.97
C CYS A 55 -22.06 2.49 11.40
N PRO A 56 -22.05 1.24 11.91
CA PRO A 56 -21.64 0.95 13.29
C PRO A 56 -20.15 1.23 13.53
N ILE A 57 -19.31 1.04 12.52
CA ILE A 57 -17.86 1.30 12.57
C ILE A 57 -17.48 2.74 12.19
N ARG A 58 -18.45 3.67 12.14
CA ARG A 58 -18.23 5.04 11.62
C ARG A 58 -17.12 5.76 12.39
N GLU A 59 -17.13 5.69 13.71
CA GLU A 59 -16.17 6.39 14.58
C GLU A 59 -14.75 5.83 14.48
N GLN A 60 -14.61 4.53 14.17
CA GLN A 60 -13.31 3.89 13.98
C GLN A 60 -12.79 4.08 12.54
N CYS A 61 -13.69 4.13 11.56
CA CYS A 61 -13.33 4.20 10.14
C CYS A 61 -13.05 5.64 9.66
N LEU A 62 -13.75 6.64 10.19
CA LEU A 62 -13.63 8.05 9.85
C LEU A 62 -12.98 8.84 10.99
N GLY A 63 -12.18 9.86 10.65
CA GLY A 63 -11.66 10.79 11.65
C GLY A 63 -12.78 11.66 12.23
N LYS A 64 -12.55 12.25 13.42
CA LYS A 64 -13.56 13.01 14.20
C LYS A 64 -14.32 14.08 13.39
N SER A 65 -13.69 14.71 12.40
CA SER A 65 -14.30 15.75 11.55
C SER A 65 -14.64 15.27 10.13
N ALA A 66 -14.28 14.03 9.76
CA ALA A 66 -14.45 13.54 8.41
C ALA A 66 -15.88 13.03 8.19
N GLN A 67 -16.63 13.68 7.29
CA GLN A 67 -17.97 13.25 6.92
C GLN A 67 -17.98 12.17 5.84
N GLU A 68 -16.85 11.95 5.17
CA GLU A 68 -16.68 11.10 4.00
C GLU A 68 -15.33 10.39 4.03
N LYS A 69 -15.27 9.18 3.48
CA LYS A 69 -14.02 8.43 3.38
C LYS A 69 -13.40 8.72 2.02
N LYS A 70 -12.22 9.33 2.04
CA LYS A 70 -11.34 9.45 0.87
C LYS A 70 -10.10 8.62 1.11
N PHE A 71 -9.67 7.86 0.11
CA PHE A 71 -8.35 7.25 0.12
C PHE A 71 -7.77 7.21 -1.28
N SER A 72 -6.45 7.28 -1.33
CA SER A 72 -5.70 7.24 -2.57
C SER A 72 -4.88 5.96 -2.63
N VAL A 73 -4.86 5.34 -3.80
CA VAL A 73 -4.10 4.12 -4.09
C VAL A 73 -3.16 4.44 -5.24
N THR A 74 -1.93 3.93 -5.17
CA THR A 74 -0.96 4.12 -6.26
C THR A 74 -1.50 3.50 -7.55
N TYR A 75 -1.28 4.16 -8.69
CA TYR A 75 -1.76 3.67 -9.99
C TYR A 75 -1.20 2.28 -10.33
N TYR A 76 0.08 2.05 -10.01
CA TYR A 76 0.81 0.81 -10.30
C TYR A 76 0.69 -0.25 -9.19
N ARG A 77 -0.46 -0.35 -8.55
CA ARG A 77 -0.64 -1.26 -7.40
C ARG A 77 -0.38 -2.72 -7.80
N ASP A 78 -0.79 -3.13 -8.98
CA ASP A 78 -0.65 -4.51 -9.47
C ASP A 78 0.83 -4.89 -9.64
N GLU A 79 1.67 -3.97 -10.09
CA GLU A 79 3.12 -4.14 -10.15
C GLU A 79 3.72 -4.36 -8.75
N TYR A 80 3.27 -3.57 -7.77
CA TYR A 80 3.71 -3.71 -6.39
C TYR A 80 3.29 -5.05 -5.80
N GLU A 81 2.04 -5.47 -6.02
CA GLU A 81 1.52 -6.75 -5.52
C GLU A 81 2.27 -7.94 -6.15
N ARG A 82 2.56 -7.90 -7.46
CA ARG A 82 3.42 -8.88 -8.13
C ARG A 82 4.82 -8.97 -7.50
N ASN A 83 5.42 -7.81 -7.21
CA ASN A 83 6.74 -7.78 -6.58
C ASN A 83 6.72 -8.30 -5.13
N ILE A 84 5.69 -7.94 -4.36
CA ILE A 84 5.50 -8.41 -2.99
C ILE A 84 5.34 -9.93 -2.98
N ALA A 85 4.51 -10.48 -3.86
CA ALA A 85 4.32 -11.93 -3.99
C ALA A 85 5.66 -12.64 -4.32
N ARG A 86 6.44 -12.07 -5.24
CA ARG A 86 7.76 -12.59 -5.62
C ARG A 86 8.75 -12.57 -4.44
N VAL A 87 8.82 -11.47 -3.70
CA VAL A 87 9.74 -11.31 -2.55
C VAL A 87 9.33 -12.21 -1.39
N ASN A 88 8.02 -12.36 -1.14
CA ASN A 88 7.49 -13.21 -0.07
C ASN A 88 7.46 -14.71 -0.43
N GLY A 89 7.83 -15.09 -1.66
CA GLY A 89 8.01 -16.49 -2.04
C GLY A 89 9.15 -17.17 -1.27
N PRO A 90 9.21 -18.52 -1.26
CA PRO A 90 10.27 -19.26 -0.55
C PRO A 90 11.69 -18.86 -0.99
N GLN A 91 11.90 -18.80 -2.31
CA GLN A 91 13.17 -18.36 -2.90
C GLN A 91 13.47 -16.89 -2.63
N GLY A 92 12.45 -16.02 -2.68
CA GLY A 92 12.59 -14.60 -2.39
C GLY A 92 13.04 -14.34 -0.96
N ARG A 93 12.43 -15.02 0.02
CA ARG A 93 12.81 -14.94 1.43
C ARG A 93 14.23 -15.44 1.69
N TYR A 94 14.59 -16.59 1.12
CA TYR A 94 15.94 -17.14 1.26
C TYR A 94 17.00 -16.19 0.70
N MET A 95 16.81 -15.73 -0.54
CA MET A 95 17.76 -14.82 -1.20
C MET A 95 17.83 -13.45 -0.54
N LYS A 96 16.70 -12.95 0.00
CA LYS A 96 16.69 -11.72 0.80
C LYS A 96 17.55 -11.86 2.05
N GLY A 97 17.37 -12.95 2.81
CA GLY A 97 18.16 -13.22 4.01
C GLY A 97 19.67 -13.32 3.72
N LYS A 98 20.04 -14.05 2.66
CA LYS A 98 21.45 -14.19 2.26
C LYS A 98 22.08 -12.84 1.90
N ARG A 99 21.39 -12.00 1.13
CA ARG A 99 21.86 -10.64 0.78
C ARG A 99 22.03 -9.76 2.01
N GLN A 100 21.08 -9.82 2.95
CA GLN A 100 21.20 -9.09 4.22
C GLN A 100 22.42 -9.56 5.01
N SER A 101 22.64 -10.87 5.15
CA SER A 101 23.80 -11.38 5.89
C SER A 101 25.15 -10.98 5.29
N THR A 102 25.24 -10.75 3.98
CA THR A 102 26.49 -10.32 3.34
C THR A 102 26.72 -8.81 3.41
N VAL A 103 25.64 -8.03 3.40
CA VAL A 103 25.69 -6.58 3.22
C VAL A 103 25.64 -5.84 4.56
N GLU A 104 24.84 -6.32 5.51
CA GLU A 104 24.69 -5.70 6.85
C GLU A 104 25.99 -5.67 7.67
N PRO A 105 26.85 -6.71 7.70
CA PRO A 105 28.10 -6.64 8.46
C PRO A 105 29.05 -5.57 7.93
N VAL A 106 29.15 -5.45 6.60
CA VAL A 106 30.00 -4.44 5.95
C VAL A 106 29.45 -3.03 6.23
N PHE A 107 28.14 -2.84 6.18
CA PHE A 107 27.52 -1.57 6.57
C PHE A 107 27.73 -1.25 8.05
N GLY A 108 27.63 -2.25 8.93
CA GLY A 108 27.92 -2.11 10.35
C GLY A 108 29.37 -1.65 10.59
N THR A 109 30.33 -2.26 9.89
CA THR A 109 31.74 -1.84 9.99
C THR A 109 31.95 -0.42 9.49
N LEU A 110 31.36 -0.06 8.35
CA LEU A 110 31.49 1.27 7.77
C LEU A 110 30.89 2.38 8.66
N THR A 111 29.71 2.14 9.22
CA THR A 111 29.05 3.09 10.14
C THR A 111 29.75 3.23 11.48
N GLN A 112 30.11 2.10 12.11
CA GLN A 112 30.52 2.07 13.51
C GLN A 112 32.01 2.27 13.71
N PHE A 113 32.86 1.77 12.80
CA PHE A 113 34.32 1.86 12.93
C PHE A 113 34.95 2.82 11.94
N MET A 114 34.38 2.98 10.73
CA MET A 114 34.94 3.87 9.69
C MET A 114 34.27 5.26 9.62
N GLY A 115 33.39 5.59 10.58
CA GLY A 115 32.84 6.94 10.73
C GLY A 115 31.92 7.38 9.59
N LEU A 116 31.40 6.46 8.79
CA LEU A 116 30.51 6.76 7.66
C LEU A 116 29.14 7.23 8.19
N ARG A 117 28.96 8.55 8.34
CA ARG A 117 27.74 9.16 8.91
C ARG A 117 26.55 9.27 7.95
N LYS A 118 26.76 9.23 6.63
CA LYS A 118 25.73 9.38 5.61
C LYS A 118 25.86 8.28 4.56
N ILE A 119 24.88 7.37 4.51
CA ILE A 119 24.89 6.20 3.63
C ILE A 119 23.83 6.28 2.53
N ASN A 120 22.68 6.89 2.83
CA ASN A 120 21.53 6.96 1.92
C ASN A 120 21.28 8.41 1.45
N THR A 121 22.34 9.13 1.11
CA THR A 121 22.21 10.47 0.51
C THR A 121 21.99 10.36 -0.98
N ILE A 122 20.73 10.36 -1.39
CA ILE A 122 20.35 10.62 -2.77
C ILE A 122 20.39 12.13 -2.97
N GLY A 123 21.31 12.61 -3.81
CA GLY A 123 21.41 14.03 -4.17
C GLY A 123 22.18 14.91 -3.17
N LEU A 124 23.34 14.46 -2.68
CA LEU A 124 24.37 15.43 -2.30
C LEU A 124 25.00 15.94 -3.61
N ALA A 125 24.81 17.24 -3.88
CA ALA A 125 25.76 17.99 -4.69
C ALA A 125 27.04 18.21 -3.87
#